data_AF-A0A7E4ZYT2-F1
#
_entry.id   AF-A0A7E4ZYT2-F1
#
_cell.length_a   1.000
_cell.length_b   1.000
_cell.length_c   1.000
_cell.angle_alpha   90.00
_cell.angle_beta   90.00
_cell.angle_gamma   90.00
#
_symmetry.space_group_name_H-M   'P 1'
#
loop_
_entity.id
_entity.type
_entity.pdbx_description
1 polymer ?
#
loop_
_entity_poly.entity_id
_entity_poly.type
_entity_poly.pdbx_seq_one_letter_code
_entity_poly.pdbx_strand_id
1 'polypeptide(L)'
;MKLFGNLVIQSIIIDMVSSILMTVVQLTVESKDGVVFHGSGDPWLPLPGQWRCSPVMIFAIANNVGFWSVPIQAMYRYVIIVRKRQISPWFSLIIYTSVLLFISSITFPGAFLSETNSNKLQKLQTMKFWHGEDTNTLCAIDVLTWPDLLYFIGMWLLESSGILSLLWLTNRLNKTLYNSQMHFTAKTKRVHKEVTRKLYAQAAIPTTVIVIFVVIAACMFWMPSYYGGLFVLLLMPLPWIVVVNPLVTLYCIKRYRKAAVAILKGRGFEFKGNMSASPTNKGIAVVMGSRSGVSGVVTR
;
A
#
# COMPACT_ATOMS: atom_id res chain seq x y z
N MET A 1 -7.01 19.85 -9.74
CA MET A 1 -5.66 19.22 -9.87
C MET A 1 -4.84 19.27 -8.57
N LYS A 2 -4.92 20.32 -7.74
CA LYS A 2 -4.21 20.38 -6.44
C LYS A 2 -4.41 19.11 -5.57
N LEU A 3 -5.64 18.62 -5.47
CA LEU A 3 -5.99 17.40 -4.73
C LEU A 3 -5.17 16.15 -5.14
N PHE A 4 -4.97 15.93 -6.45
CA PHE A 4 -4.18 14.78 -6.92
C PHE A 4 -2.69 14.93 -6.60
N GLY A 5 -2.18 16.17 -6.61
CA GLY A 5 -0.81 16.46 -6.18
C GLY A 5 -0.60 16.09 -4.72
N ASN A 6 -1.55 16.48 -3.86
CA ASN A 6 -1.49 16.18 -2.42
C ASN A 6 -1.47 14.67 -2.14
N LEU A 7 -2.27 13.87 -2.86
CA LEU A 7 -2.25 12.40 -2.71
C LEU A 7 -0.91 11.79 -3.12
N VAL A 8 -0.29 12.30 -4.19
CA VAL A 8 1.01 11.79 -4.62
C VAL A 8 2.08 12.17 -3.61
N ILE A 9 2.03 13.39 -3.06
CA ILE A 9 2.95 13.83 -2.00
C ILE A 9 2.76 12.95 -0.75
N GLN A 10 1.52 12.70 -0.32
CA GLN A 10 1.21 11.80 0.79
C GLN A 10 1.79 10.40 0.54
N SER A 11 1.62 9.83 -0.66
CA SER A 11 2.22 8.53 -1.03
C SER A 11 3.73 8.55 -0.88
N ILE A 12 4.40 9.60 -1.37
CA ILE A 12 5.86 9.71 -1.31
C ILE A 12 6.34 9.79 0.14
N ILE A 13 5.67 10.60 0.97
CA ILE A 13 6.00 10.70 2.40
C ILE A 13 5.86 9.34 3.07
N ILE A 14 4.76 8.63 2.77
CA ILE A 14 4.51 7.29 3.29
C ILE A 14 5.60 6.31 2.84
N ASP A 15 5.91 6.25 1.55
CA ASP A 15 6.94 5.37 1.00
C ASP A 15 8.33 5.68 1.63
N MET A 16 8.65 6.96 1.86
CA MET A 16 9.89 7.39 2.52
C MET A 16 9.94 6.95 3.98
N VAL A 17 8.87 7.18 4.75
CA VAL A 17 8.79 6.76 6.16
C VAL A 17 8.90 5.25 6.26
N SER A 18 8.16 4.50 5.44
CA SER A 18 8.26 3.04 5.40
C SER A 18 9.66 2.57 5.02
N SER A 19 10.33 3.23 4.07
CA SER A 19 11.71 2.89 3.70
C SER A 19 12.68 3.10 4.85
N ILE A 20 12.59 4.24 5.56
CA ILE A 20 13.41 4.52 6.75
C ILE A 20 13.17 3.45 7.82
N LEU A 21 11.91 3.12 8.10
CA LEU A 21 11.56 2.08 9.08
C LEU A 21 12.16 0.72 8.69
N MET A 22 12.06 0.32 7.43
CA MET A 22 12.66 -0.93 6.94
C MET A 22 14.20 -0.92 7.07
N THR A 23 14.85 0.21 6.77
CA THR A 23 16.31 0.36 6.92
C THR A 23 16.76 0.32 8.38
N VAL A 24 15.97 0.85 9.31
CA VAL A 24 16.27 0.82 10.74
C VAL A 24 16.06 -0.59 11.31
N VAL A 25 15.05 -1.32 10.85
CA VAL A 25 14.78 -2.67 11.32
C VAL A 25 15.82 -3.69 10.86
N GLN A 26 16.33 -3.60 9.62
CA GLN A 26 17.31 -4.55 9.06
C GLN A 26 16.93 -6.02 9.29
N LEU A 27 15.69 -6.38 8.95
CA LEU A 27 15.17 -7.71 9.24
C LEU A 27 15.92 -8.78 8.41
N THR A 28 16.49 -9.76 9.09
CA THR A 28 16.98 -10.99 8.47
C THR A 28 15.91 -12.06 8.59
N VAL A 29 15.73 -12.85 7.54
CA VAL A 29 14.75 -13.94 7.51
C VAL A 29 15.47 -15.21 7.12
N GLU A 30 15.32 -16.24 7.94
CA GLU A 30 15.79 -17.59 7.66
C GLU A 30 14.60 -18.55 7.78
N SER A 31 14.60 -19.63 7.01
CA SER A 31 13.60 -20.68 7.18
C SER A 31 14.29 -22.03 7.29
N LYS A 32 13.94 -22.77 8.35
CA LYS A 32 14.52 -24.07 8.66
C LYS A 32 13.44 -24.98 9.23
N ASP A 33 13.31 -26.18 8.65
CA ASP A 33 12.37 -27.22 9.08
C ASP A 33 10.91 -26.73 9.20
N GLY A 34 10.47 -25.89 8.25
CA GLY A 34 9.12 -25.31 8.26
C GLY A 34 8.89 -24.16 9.23
N VAL A 35 9.91 -23.77 10.01
CA VAL A 35 9.86 -22.59 10.89
C VAL A 35 10.53 -21.42 10.20
N VAL A 36 9.91 -20.25 10.26
CA VAL A 36 10.45 -18.99 9.74
C VAL A 36 11.00 -18.19 10.90
N PHE A 37 12.31 -18.01 10.91
CA PHE A 37 13.04 -17.25 11.90
C PHE A 37 13.27 -15.84 11.40
N HIS A 38 12.95 -14.87 12.24
CA HIS A 38 13.24 -13.47 12.01
C HIS A 38 14.32 -13.04 12.99
N GLY A 39 15.38 -12.45 12.46
CA GLY A 39 16.47 -11.86 13.22
C GLY A 39 16.61 -10.38 12.89
N SER A 40 17.33 -9.67 13.75
CA SER A 40 17.91 -8.36 13.44
C SER A 40 19.17 -8.18 14.27
N GLY A 41 20.10 -7.36 13.77
CA GLY A 41 21.31 -6.97 14.49
C GLY A 41 21.07 -5.84 15.49
N ASP A 42 22.16 -5.20 15.92
CA ASP A 42 22.09 -3.94 16.66
C ASP A 42 21.35 -2.85 15.86
N PRO A 43 20.49 -2.03 16.50
CA PRO A 43 20.40 -1.75 17.93
C PRO A 43 19.35 -2.57 18.70
N TRP A 44 18.82 -3.65 18.12
CA TRP A 44 17.66 -4.37 18.68
C TRP A 44 18.03 -5.46 19.71
N LEU A 45 19.30 -5.87 19.75
CA LEU A 45 19.82 -6.92 20.64
C LEU A 45 19.52 -6.70 22.14
N PRO A 46 19.58 -5.46 22.69
CA PRO A 46 19.37 -5.24 24.12
C PRO A 46 17.91 -5.37 24.59
N LEU A 47 16.94 -5.56 23.67
CA LEU A 47 15.53 -5.61 24.05
C LEU A 47 15.21 -6.87 24.88
N PRO A 48 14.49 -6.76 26.01
CA PRO A 48 14.17 -7.91 26.86
C PRO A 48 12.91 -8.65 26.39
N GLY A 49 12.97 -9.99 26.43
CA GLY A 49 11.81 -10.87 26.24
C GLY A 49 11.02 -10.59 24.96
N GLN A 50 9.69 -10.52 25.09
CA GLN A 50 8.75 -10.29 23.99
C GLN A 50 8.96 -8.97 23.20
N TRP A 51 9.68 -7.99 23.77
CA TRP A 51 10.00 -6.75 23.05
C TRP A 51 10.96 -6.98 21.89
N ARG A 52 11.66 -8.12 21.86
CA ARG A 52 12.49 -8.56 20.73
C ARG A 52 11.70 -8.71 19.44
N CYS A 53 10.40 -8.98 19.49
CA CYS A 53 9.55 -9.04 18.30
C CYS A 53 9.22 -7.66 17.70
N SER A 54 9.49 -6.56 18.42
CA SER A 54 9.14 -5.21 17.94
C SER A 54 9.71 -4.84 16.57
N PRO A 55 10.93 -5.24 16.15
CA PRO A 55 11.44 -4.92 14.82
C PRO A 55 10.65 -5.64 13.73
N VAL A 56 10.29 -6.92 13.94
CA VAL A 56 9.41 -7.68 13.05
C VAL A 56 8.08 -6.96 12.85
N MET A 57 7.52 -6.42 13.94
CA MET A 57 6.25 -5.68 13.90
C MET A 57 6.37 -4.36 13.17
N ILE A 58 7.43 -3.58 13.42
CA ILE A 58 7.70 -2.33 12.71
C ILE A 58 7.86 -2.60 11.21
N PHE A 59 8.57 -3.66 10.84
CA PHE A 59 8.73 -4.09 9.45
C PHE A 59 7.38 -4.48 8.82
N ALA A 60 6.58 -5.30 9.51
CA ALA A 60 5.25 -5.70 9.03
C ALA A 60 4.35 -4.47 8.81
N ILE A 61 4.35 -3.51 9.74
CA ILE A 61 3.62 -2.25 9.62
C ILE A 61 4.12 -1.46 8.41
N ALA A 62 5.43 -1.24 8.30
CA ALA A 62 6.02 -0.47 7.21
C ALA A 62 5.68 -1.05 5.83
N ASN A 63 5.74 -2.38 5.69
CA ASN A 63 5.39 -3.10 4.46
C ASN A 63 3.91 -2.94 4.11
N ASN A 64 3.03 -3.17 5.09
CA ASN A 64 1.59 -3.07 4.88
C ASN A 64 1.13 -1.65 4.55
N VAL A 65 1.74 -0.63 5.16
CA VAL A 65 1.48 0.77 4.83
C VAL A 65 1.79 1.06 3.36
N GLY A 66 2.95 0.61 2.88
CA GLY A 66 3.35 0.75 1.48
C GLY A 66 2.35 0.07 0.54
N PHE A 67 1.93 -1.15 0.88
CA PHE A 67 0.93 -1.90 0.13
C PHE A 67 -0.44 -1.20 0.10
N TRP A 68 -1.00 -0.86 1.26
CA TRP A 68 -2.33 -0.26 1.39
C TRP A 68 -2.43 1.16 0.87
N SER A 69 -1.30 1.84 0.66
CA SER A 69 -1.27 3.15 0.03
C SER A 69 -1.89 3.17 -1.37
N VAL A 70 -1.77 2.09 -2.13
CA VAL A 70 -2.27 2.03 -3.51
C VAL A 70 -3.80 1.85 -3.55
N PRO A 71 -4.41 0.88 -2.84
CA PRO A 71 -5.87 0.78 -2.72
C PRO A 71 -6.53 2.05 -2.17
N ILE A 72 -5.95 2.67 -1.13
CA ILE A 72 -6.50 3.90 -0.54
C ILE A 72 -6.49 5.05 -1.55
N GLN A 73 -5.40 5.21 -2.30
CA GLN A 73 -5.33 6.20 -3.38
C GLN A 73 -6.35 5.93 -4.48
N ALA A 74 -6.56 4.66 -4.86
CA ALA A 74 -7.58 4.29 -5.84
C ALA A 74 -8.99 4.63 -5.32
N MET A 75 -9.27 4.34 -4.05
CA MET A 75 -10.57 4.62 -3.43
C MET A 75 -10.86 6.12 -3.37
N TYR A 76 -9.89 6.92 -2.92
CA TYR A 76 -10.04 8.38 -2.87
C TYR A 76 -10.36 8.95 -4.25
N ARG A 77 -9.67 8.47 -5.31
CA ARG A 77 -9.94 8.89 -6.69
C ARG A 77 -11.29 8.44 -7.18
N TYR A 78 -11.71 7.21 -6.86
CA TYR A 78 -13.02 6.70 -7.20
C TYR A 78 -14.12 7.60 -6.65
N VAL A 79 -14.03 8.01 -5.38
CA VAL A 79 -15.05 8.89 -4.79
C VAL A 79 -15.06 10.28 -5.44
N ILE A 80 -13.90 10.85 -5.76
CA ILE A 80 -13.85 12.16 -6.43
C ILE A 80 -14.37 12.09 -7.87
N ILE A 81 -13.93 11.11 -8.66
CA ILE A 81 -14.20 11.06 -10.10
C ILE A 81 -15.56 10.44 -10.38
N VAL A 82 -15.83 9.27 -9.78
CA VAL A 82 -17.03 8.48 -10.07
C VAL A 82 -18.21 8.96 -9.24
N ARG A 83 -18.01 9.20 -7.93
CA ARG A 83 -19.08 9.69 -7.06
C ARG A 83 -19.23 11.21 -7.09
N LYS A 84 -18.32 11.95 -7.75
CA LYS A 84 -18.32 13.41 -7.85
C LYS A 84 -18.38 14.13 -6.49
N ARG A 85 -17.89 13.48 -5.43
CA ARG A 85 -17.87 14.05 -4.08
C ARG A 85 -16.52 14.70 -3.81
N GLN A 86 -16.53 15.92 -3.31
CA GLN A 86 -15.32 16.54 -2.79
C GLN A 86 -15.05 15.95 -1.41
N ILE A 87 -13.87 15.36 -1.25
CA ILE A 87 -13.45 14.84 0.04
C ILE A 87 -12.22 15.61 0.51
N SER A 88 -12.22 15.95 1.79
CA SER A 88 -11.05 16.52 2.46
C SER A 88 -9.82 15.62 2.29
N PRO A 89 -8.63 16.17 1.99
CA PRO A 89 -7.38 15.41 2.01
C PRO A 89 -7.08 14.72 3.36
N TRP A 90 -7.72 15.16 4.46
CA TRP A 90 -7.62 14.51 5.76
C TRP A 90 -8.31 13.16 5.83
N PHE A 91 -9.31 12.92 4.96
CA PHE A 91 -10.02 11.64 4.92
C PHE A 91 -9.09 10.49 4.51
N SER A 92 -8.16 10.72 3.57
CA SER A 92 -7.18 9.69 3.22
C SER A 92 -6.30 9.35 4.42
N LEU A 93 -5.86 10.36 5.19
CA LEU A 93 -5.07 10.14 6.40
C LEU A 93 -5.85 9.33 7.44
N ILE A 94 -7.12 9.65 7.68
CA ILE A 94 -7.97 8.87 8.59
C ILE A 94 -8.04 7.41 8.16
N ILE A 95 -8.28 7.14 6.87
CA ILE A 95 -8.32 5.78 6.34
C ILE A 95 -6.96 5.09 6.51
N TYR A 96 -5.85 5.78 6.22
CA TYR A 96 -4.51 5.24 6.43
C TYR A 96 -4.31 4.83 7.88
N THR A 97 -4.65 5.70 8.83
CA THR A 97 -4.54 5.42 10.26
C THR A 97 -5.46 4.29 10.70
N SER A 98 -6.69 4.22 10.18
CA SER A 98 -7.62 3.12 10.50
C SER A 98 -7.11 1.77 10.00
N VAL A 99 -6.59 1.71 8.77
CA VAL A 99 -5.99 0.49 8.20
C VAL A 99 -4.77 0.09 9.01
N LEU A 100 -3.92 1.05 9.37
CA LEU A 100 -2.76 0.87 10.23
C LEU A 100 -3.11 0.26 11.59
N LEU A 101 -4.09 0.83 12.28
CA LEU A 101 -4.56 0.34 13.57
C LEU A 101 -5.13 -1.08 13.44
N PHE A 102 -5.88 -1.35 12.37
CA PHE A 102 -6.41 -2.67 12.10
C PHE A 102 -5.31 -3.72 11.86
N ILE A 103 -4.33 -3.42 11.01
CA ILE A 103 -3.16 -4.30 10.78
C ILE A 103 -2.39 -4.52 12.09
N SER A 104 -2.18 -3.46 12.86
CA SER A 104 -1.47 -3.54 14.15
C SER A 104 -2.22 -4.44 15.12
N SER A 105 -3.55 -4.41 15.13
CA SER A 105 -4.38 -5.28 15.97
C SER A 105 -4.34 -6.76 15.59
N ILE A 106 -3.96 -7.09 14.36
CA ILE A 106 -3.77 -8.48 13.90
C ILE A 106 -2.33 -8.93 14.13
N THR A 107 -1.36 -8.10 13.76
CA THR A 107 0.08 -8.40 13.84
C THR A 107 0.59 -8.46 15.27
N PHE A 108 0.13 -7.56 16.16
CA PHE A 108 0.62 -7.48 17.54
C PHE A 108 0.29 -8.75 18.35
N PRO A 109 -0.97 -9.22 18.42
CA PRO A 109 -1.29 -10.42 19.19
C PRO A 109 -0.68 -11.68 18.56
N GLY A 110 -0.65 -11.76 17.22
CA GLY A 110 -0.03 -12.89 16.51
C GLY A 110 1.45 -13.05 16.87
N ALA A 111 2.23 -11.98 16.75
CA ALA A 111 3.66 -11.98 17.10
C ALA A 111 3.89 -12.26 18.59
N PHE A 112 3.06 -11.68 19.46
CA PHE A 112 3.13 -11.89 20.91
C PHE A 112 2.86 -13.34 21.30
N LEU A 113 1.78 -13.92 20.78
CA LEU A 113 1.42 -15.32 21.02
C LEU A 113 2.48 -16.28 20.46
N SER A 114 3.08 -15.94 19.33
CA SER A 114 4.17 -16.72 18.74
C SER A 114 5.36 -16.85 19.68
N GLU A 115 5.76 -15.75 20.33
CA GLU A 115 6.93 -15.72 21.21
C GLU A 115 6.69 -16.40 22.57
N THR A 116 5.47 -16.33 23.10
CA THR A 116 5.14 -16.95 24.41
C THR A 116 5.11 -18.48 24.41
N ASN A 117 5.28 -19.13 23.25
CA ASN A 117 5.27 -20.59 23.14
C ASN A 117 6.64 -21.18 23.55
N SER A 118 6.67 -21.92 24.67
CA SER A 118 7.88 -22.46 25.30
C SER A 118 8.73 -23.35 24.38
N ASN A 119 8.10 -24.14 23.50
CA ASN A 119 8.81 -24.99 22.55
C ASN A 119 9.56 -24.19 21.48
N LYS A 120 9.05 -22.99 21.13
CA LYS A 120 9.73 -22.09 20.19
C LYS A 120 10.87 -21.36 20.87
N LEU A 121 10.68 -20.86 22.09
CA LEU A 121 11.74 -20.27 22.91
C LEU A 121 12.96 -21.19 23.02
N GLN A 122 12.75 -22.50 23.21
CA GLN A 122 13.84 -23.47 23.26
C GLN A 122 14.55 -23.66 21.91
N LYS A 123 13.81 -23.67 20.80
CA LYS A 123 14.40 -23.67 19.44
C LYS A 123 15.18 -22.37 19.16
N LEU A 124 14.65 -21.22 19.56
CA LEU A 124 15.25 -19.90 19.40
C LEU A 124 16.61 -19.80 20.11
N GLN A 125 16.73 -20.36 21.31
CA GLN A 125 17.96 -20.36 22.12
C GLN A 125 19.06 -21.28 21.56
N THR A 126 18.70 -22.27 20.74
CA THR A 126 19.64 -23.28 20.23
C THR A 126 20.11 -23.00 18.81
N MET A 127 19.49 -22.06 18.10
CA MET A 127 19.90 -21.71 16.73
C MET A 127 20.92 -20.57 16.73
N LYS A 128 22.09 -20.85 16.15
CA LYS A 128 23.02 -19.82 15.67
C LYS A 128 22.63 -19.46 14.24
N PHE A 129 22.34 -18.19 13.99
CA PHE A 129 22.15 -17.69 12.62
C PHE A 129 23.45 -17.75 11.81
N TRP A 130 23.30 -17.76 10.49
CA TRP A 130 24.42 -17.72 9.53
C TRP A 130 25.30 -16.46 9.62
N HIS A 131 24.93 -15.44 10.41
CA HIS A 131 25.63 -14.15 10.48
C HIS A 131 26.55 -13.96 11.70
N GLY A 132 26.93 -15.05 12.37
CA GLY A 132 27.85 -14.98 13.51
C GLY A 132 27.14 -14.62 14.82
N GLU A 133 27.91 -14.45 15.90
CA GLU A 133 27.41 -14.29 17.27
C GLU A 133 26.58 -13.01 17.50
N ASP A 134 26.57 -12.09 16.53
CA ASP A 134 25.98 -10.75 16.64
C ASP A 134 24.53 -10.65 16.15
N THR A 135 23.94 -11.72 15.61
CA THR A 135 22.51 -11.75 15.23
C THR A 135 21.73 -12.71 16.10
N ASN A 136 20.95 -12.19 17.05
CA ASN A 136 20.05 -12.99 17.86
C ASN A 136 18.71 -13.20 17.14
N THR A 137 18.14 -14.40 17.29
CA THR A 137 16.77 -14.65 16.87
C THR A 137 15.81 -13.81 17.69
N LEU A 138 14.99 -13.05 16.99
CA LEU A 138 14.05 -12.11 17.59
C LEU A 138 12.62 -12.67 17.64
N CYS A 139 12.26 -13.52 16.67
CA CYS A 139 10.95 -14.16 16.60
C CYS A 139 11.01 -15.42 15.73
N ALA A 140 10.37 -16.51 16.17
CA ALA A 140 10.14 -17.69 15.34
C ALA A 140 8.65 -17.86 15.07
N ILE A 141 8.30 -17.92 13.79
CA ILE A 141 6.94 -18.17 13.34
C ILE A 141 6.90 -19.61 12.82
N ASP A 142 6.14 -20.46 13.50
CA ASP A 142 5.90 -21.84 13.12
C ASP A 142 4.51 -21.92 12.49
N VAL A 143 4.49 -21.96 11.15
CA VAL A 143 3.27 -21.97 10.32
C VAL A 143 2.35 -23.16 10.62
N LEU A 144 2.84 -24.19 11.33
CA LEU A 144 2.06 -25.36 11.72
C LEU A 144 1.26 -25.14 13.00
N THR A 145 1.53 -24.06 13.76
CA THR A 145 0.78 -23.74 14.96
C THR A 145 -0.49 -22.93 14.63
N TRP A 146 -1.60 -23.25 15.31
CA TRP A 146 -2.89 -22.58 15.09
C TRP A 146 -2.83 -21.03 15.17
N PRO A 147 -2.15 -20.41 16.15
CA PRO A 147 -2.07 -18.96 16.22
C PRO A 147 -1.35 -18.32 15.03
N ASP A 148 -0.23 -18.91 14.61
CA ASP A 148 0.53 -18.40 13.46
C ASP A 148 -0.22 -18.64 12.16
N LEU A 149 -0.88 -19.80 12.02
CA LEU A 149 -1.72 -20.10 10.87
C LEU A 149 -2.86 -19.08 10.73
N LEU A 150 -3.54 -18.75 11.84
CA LEU A 150 -4.59 -17.72 11.85
C LEU A 150 -4.04 -16.35 11.50
N TYR A 151 -2.84 -16.00 11.98
CA TYR A 151 -2.15 -14.77 11.60
C TYR A 151 -1.90 -14.72 10.08
N PHE A 152 -1.33 -15.78 9.48
CA PHE A 152 -1.10 -15.85 8.04
C PHE A 152 -2.39 -15.79 7.21
N ILE A 153 -3.43 -16.53 7.61
CA ILE A 153 -4.73 -16.50 6.93
C ILE A 153 -5.34 -15.09 7.03
N GLY A 154 -5.27 -14.46 8.19
CA GLY A 154 -5.77 -13.09 8.40
C GLY A 154 -5.06 -12.08 7.50
N MET A 155 -3.72 -12.13 7.46
CA MET A 155 -2.91 -11.29 6.57
C MET A 155 -3.22 -11.56 5.09
N TRP A 156 -3.35 -12.82 4.71
CA TRP A 156 -3.69 -13.22 3.35
C TRP A 156 -5.07 -12.69 2.90
N LEU A 157 -6.10 -12.86 3.73
CA LEU A 157 -7.44 -12.36 3.44
C LEU A 157 -7.44 -10.83 3.34
N LEU A 158 -6.70 -10.16 4.23
CA LEU A 158 -6.56 -8.72 4.22
C LEU A 158 -5.91 -8.23 2.92
N GLU A 159 -4.72 -8.73 2.58
CA GLU A 159 -4.01 -8.35 1.35
C GLU A 159 -4.81 -8.68 0.08
N SER A 160 -5.43 -9.86 0.03
CA SER A 160 -6.29 -10.27 -1.08
C SER A 160 -7.47 -9.32 -1.25
N SER A 161 -8.10 -8.88 -0.16
CA SER A 161 -9.19 -7.89 -0.20
C SER A 161 -8.72 -6.53 -0.73
N GLY A 162 -7.48 -6.13 -0.42
CA GLY A 162 -6.85 -4.91 -0.92
C GLY A 162 -6.63 -4.97 -2.43
N ILE A 163 -6.11 -6.09 -2.94
CA ILE A 163 -5.92 -6.33 -4.39
C ILE A 163 -7.26 -6.32 -5.12
N LEU A 164 -8.24 -7.09 -4.64
CA LEU A 164 -9.57 -7.17 -5.25
C LEU A 164 -10.25 -5.79 -5.29
N SER A 165 -10.16 -5.03 -4.19
CA SER A 165 -10.65 -3.66 -4.11
C SER A 165 -9.96 -2.76 -5.13
N LEU A 166 -8.64 -2.84 -5.25
CA LEU A 166 -7.86 -2.07 -6.20
C LEU A 166 -8.23 -2.37 -7.65
N LEU A 167 -8.34 -3.65 -8.01
CA LEU A 167 -8.77 -4.09 -9.35
C LEU A 167 -10.18 -3.61 -9.67
N TRP A 168 -11.12 -3.78 -8.74
CA TRP A 168 -12.50 -3.34 -8.91
C TRP A 168 -12.62 -1.81 -9.05
N LEU A 169 -11.98 -1.05 -8.16
CA LEU A 169 -11.96 0.41 -8.18
C LEU A 169 -11.34 0.95 -9.46
N THR A 170 -10.22 0.36 -9.89
CA THR A 170 -9.51 0.79 -11.10
C THR A 170 -10.34 0.50 -12.36
N ASN A 171 -10.98 -0.66 -12.44
CA ASN A 171 -11.90 -0.99 -13.55
C ASN A 171 -13.06 0.01 -13.62
N ARG A 172 -13.72 0.30 -12.48
CA ARG A 172 -14.81 1.28 -12.40
C ARG A 172 -14.34 2.69 -12.80
N LEU A 173 -13.20 3.13 -12.28
CA LEU A 173 -12.58 4.40 -12.65
C LEU A 173 -12.36 4.50 -14.15
N ASN A 174 -11.82 3.46 -14.79
CA ASN A 174 -11.54 3.48 -16.21
C ASN A 174 -12.79 3.48 -17.07
N LYS A 175 -13.83 2.71 -16.70
CA LYS A 175 -15.13 2.76 -17.38
C LYS A 175 -15.73 4.17 -17.32
N THR A 176 -15.72 4.80 -16.15
CA THR A 176 -16.25 6.17 -16.00
C THR A 176 -15.41 7.19 -16.77
N LEU A 177 -14.08 7.09 -16.72
CA LEU A 177 -13.18 7.97 -17.46
C LEU A 177 -13.37 7.81 -18.96
N TYR A 178 -13.52 6.59 -19.46
CA TYR A 178 -13.80 6.26 -20.85
C TYR A 178 -15.10 6.92 -21.32
N ASN A 179 -16.20 6.70 -20.59
CA ASN A 179 -17.51 7.29 -20.92
C ASN A 179 -17.50 8.82 -20.84
N SER A 180 -16.68 9.39 -19.98
CA SER A 180 -16.55 10.85 -19.80
C SER A 180 -15.53 11.49 -20.74
N GLN A 181 -14.85 10.73 -21.61
CA GLN A 181 -13.79 11.27 -22.45
C GLN A 181 -14.27 12.41 -23.35
N MET A 182 -15.51 12.37 -23.84
CA MET A 182 -16.02 13.42 -24.73
C MET A 182 -16.05 14.81 -24.06
N HIS A 183 -16.14 14.88 -22.73
CA HIS A 183 -16.22 16.12 -21.97
C HIS A 183 -14.87 16.65 -21.47
N PHE A 184 -13.77 15.90 -21.66
CA PHE A 184 -12.46 16.29 -21.14
C PHE A 184 -11.59 16.96 -22.19
N THR A 185 -10.92 18.04 -21.78
CA THR A 185 -9.84 18.65 -22.59
C THR A 185 -8.71 17.65 -22.84
N ALA A 186 -7.98 17.80 -23.94
CA ALA A 186 -6.84 16.94 -24.27
C ALA A 186 -5.79 16.87 -23.14
N LYS A 187 -5.58 18.00 -22.45
CA LYS A 187 -4.70 18.09 -21.28
C LYS A 187 -5.19 17.23 -20.12
N THR A 188 -6.49 17.28 -19.80
CA THR A 188 -7.10 16.47 -18.73
C THR A 188 -7.07 14.99 -19.07
N LYS A 189 -7.40 14.61 -20.32
CA LYS A 189 -7.29 13.24 -20.82
C LYS A 189 -5.88 12.66 -20.62
N ARG A 190 -4.85 13.43 -21.01
CA ARG A 190 -3.46 13.02 -20.85
C ARG A 190 -3.08 12.78 -19.39
N VAL A 191 -3.45 13.70 -18.50
CA VAL A 191 -3.17 13.55 -17.06
C VAL A 191 -3.87 12.31 -16.50
N HIS A 192 -5.13 12.07 -16.85
CA HIS A 192 -5.83 10.85 -16.42
C HIS A 192 -5.14 9.59 -16.94
N LYS A 193 -4.72 9.56 -18.21
CA LYS A 193 -3.99 8.41 -18.78
C LYS A 193 -2.67 8.13 -18.04
N GLU A 194 -1.87 9.17 -17.76
CA GLU A 194 -0.61 9.03 -16.99
C GLU A 194 -0.87 8.50 -15.57
N VAL A 195 -1.91 9.02 -14.91
CA VAL A 195 -2.30 8.67 -13.54
C VAL A 195 -2.90 7.27 -13.43
N THR A 196 -3.72 6.86 -14.39
CA THR A 196 -4.26 5.49 -14.50
C THR A 196 -3.15 4.48 -14.76
N ARG A 197 -2.19 4.80 -15.66
CA ARG A 197 -1.04 3.94 -15.92
C ARG A 197 -0.21 3.72 -14.66
N LYS A 198 0.01 4.77 -13.86
CA LYS A 198 0.64 4.66 -12.55
C LYS A 198 -0.10 3.66 -11.65
N LEU A 199 -1.43 3.77 -11.52
CA LEU A 199 -2.21 2.87 -10.66
C LEU A 199 -2.09 1.41 -11.10
N TYR A 200 -2.19 1.13 -12.40
CA TYR A 200 -2.03 -0.24 -12.89
C TYR A 200 -0.63 -0.79 -12.65
N ALA A 201 0.41 0.01 -12.88
CA ALA A 201 1.77 -0.42 -12.61
C ALA A 201 1.97 -0.69 -11.10
N GLN A 202 1.50 0.23 -10.24
CA GLN A 202 1.52 0.06 -8.79
C GLN A 202 0.61 -1.06 -8.28
N ALA A 203 -0.41 -1.46 -9.03
CA ALA A 203 -1.24 -2.61 -8.70
C ALA A 203 -0.58 -3.93 -9.11
N ALA A 204 0.02 -3.96 -10.29
CA ALA A 204 0.64 -5.15 -10.86
C ALA A 204 1.77 -5.67 -9.98
N ILE A 205 2.65 -4.79 -9.49
CA ILE A 205 3.80 -5.16 -8.67
C ILE A 205 3.40 -5.92 -7.39
N PRO A 206 2.61 -5.35 -6.47
CA PRO A 206 2.20 -6.07 -5.26
C PRO A 206 1.31 -7.26 -5.59
N THR A 207 0.48 -7.21 -6.63
CA THR A 207 -0.34 -8.37 -7.03
C THR A 207 0.54 -9.54 -7.45
N THR A 208 1.57 -9.31 -8.27
CA THR A 208 2.51 -10.36 -8.68
C THR A 208 3.27 -10.90 -7.48
N VAL A 209 3.79 -10.04 -6.60
CA VAL A 209 4.54 -10.48 -5.42
C VAL A 209 3.64 -11.27 -4.45
N ILE A 210 2.41 -10.81 -4.19
CA ILE A 210 1.49 -11.48 -3.27
C ILE A 210 0.95 -12.78 -3.85
N VAL A 211 0.60 -12.84 -5.14
CA VAL A 211 0.15 -14.09 -5.77
C VAL A 211 1.26 -15.15 -5.70
N ILE A 212 2.50 -14.75 -5.99
CA ILE A 212 3.66 -15.62 -5.85
C ILE A 212 3.82 -16.07 -4.39
N PHE A 213 3.75 -15.13 -3.44
CA PHE A 213 3.82 -15.42 -2.01
C PHE A 213 2.76 -16.43 -1.56
N VAL A 214 1.50 -16.26 -1.97
CA VAL A 214 0.38 -17.13 -1.59
C VAL A 214 0.55 -18.53 -2.15
N VAL A 215 0.92 -18.64 -3.43
CA VAL A 215 1.15 -19.95 -4.06
C VAL A 215 2.25 -20.70 -3.32
N ILE A 216 3.33 -20.01 -2.94
CA ILE A 216 4.47 -20.68 -2.32
C ILE A 216 4.28 -20.89 -0.81
N ALA A 217 3.61 -20.00 -0.09
CA ALA A 217 3.18 -20.25 1.29
C ALA A 217 2.26 -21.48 1.36
N ALA A 218 1.34 -21.63 0.40
CA ALA A 218 0.57 -22.86 0.26
C ALA A 218 1.50 -24.06 0.00
N CYS A 219 2.44 -23.99 -0.95
CA CYS A 219 3.40 -25.07 -1.19
C CYS A 219 4.26 -25.43 0.03
N MET A 220 4.66 -24.46 0.85
CA MET A 220 5.41 -24.70 2.08
C MET A 220 4.60 -25.43 3.14
N PHE A 221 3.31 -25.13 3.24
CA PHE A 221 2.42 -25.86 4.14
C PHE A 221 2.40 -27.35 3.81
N TRP A 222 2.49 -27.68 2.51
CA TRP A 222 2.52 -29.06 2.03
C TRP A 222 3.92 -29.70 2.04
N MET A 223 5.00 -28.91 1.96
CA MET A 223 6.39 -29.40 1.85
C MET A 223 7.40 -28.55 2.66
N PRO A 224 7.28 -28.49 4.00
CA PRO A 224 7.97 -27.52 4.84
C PRO A 224 9.50 -27.65 4.88
N SER A 225 10.03 -28.86 4.71
CA SER A 225 11.48 -29.15 4.82
C SER A 225 12.29 -28.82 3.56
N TYR A 226 11.66 -28.75 2.38
CA TYR A 226 12.39 -28.62 1.10
C TYR A 226 12.41 -27.19 0.54
N TYR A 227 11.47 -26.33 0.93
CA TYR A 227 11.26 -25.04 0.25
C TYR A 227 11.45 -23.80 1.14
N GLY A 228 12.04 -23.95 2.33
CA GLY A 228 12.33 -22.83 3.25
C GLY A 228 13.10 -21.69 2.59
N GLY A 229 14.21 -22.00 1.89
CA GLY A 229 15.01 -20.99 1.19
C GLY A 229 14.26 -20.33 0.02
N LEU A 230 13.42 -21.08 -0.70
CA LEU A 230 12.59 -20.55 -1.78
C LEU A 230 11.62 -19.50 -1.23
N PHE A 231 10.97 -19.76 -0.10
CA PHE A 231 10.08 -18.80 0.55
C PHE A 231 10.75 -17.49 0.91
N VAL A 232 11.95 -17.55 1.50
CA VAL A 232 12.73 -16.35 1.82
C VAL A 232 13.06 -15.54 0.56
N LEU A 233 13.46 -16.20 -0.52
CA LEU A 233 13.72 -15.54 -1.82
C LEU A 233 12.49 -14.80 -2.37
N LEU A 234 11.29 -15.28 -2.06
CA LEU A 234 10.04 -14.71 -2.55
C LEU A 234 9.44 -13.65 -1.62
N LEU A 235 9.85 -13.65 -0.35
CA LEU A 235 9.63 -12.54 0.57
C LEU A 235 10.52 -11.33 0.22
N MET A 236 11.70 -11.57 -0.35
CA MET A 236 12.68 -10.53 -0.67
C MET A 236 12.15 -9.34 -1.51
N PRO A 237 11.23 -9.52 -2.48
CA PRO A 237 10.66 -8.42 -3.24
C PRO A 237 9.62 -7.58 -2.48
N LEU A 238 9.07 -8.03 -1.34
CA LEU A 238 8.05 -7.26 -0.60
C LEU A 238 8.58 -5.91 -0.11
N PRO A 239 9.75 -5.82 0.57
CA PRO A 239 10.38 -4.55 0.90
C PRO A 239 10.66 -3.66 -0.32
N TRP A 240 10.76 -4.23 -1.52
CA TRP A 240 11.02 -3.41 -2.71
C TRP A 240 9.80 -2.59 -3.09
N ILE A 241 8.59 -2.88 -2.59
CA ILE A 241 7.39 -2.09 -2.88
C ILE A 241 7.60 -0.60 -2.54
N VAL A 242 8.22 -0.30 -1.38
CA VAL A 242 8.45 1.10 -0.95
C VAL A 242 9.47 1.83 -1.84
N VAL A 243 10.36 1.09 -2.51
CA VAL A 243 11.34 1.63 -3.46
C VAL A 243 10.75 1.73 -4.87
N VAL A 244 10.00 0.72 -5.29
CA VAL A 244 9.45 0.62 -6.65
C VAL A 244 8.28 1.61 -6.83
N ASN A 245 7.47 1.86 -5.80
CA ASN A 245 6.36 2.82 -5.84
C ASN A 245 6.77 4.24 -6.32
N PRO A 246 7.80 4.89 -5.73
CA PRO A 246 8.25 6.19 -6.20
C PRO A 246 8.90 6.11 -7.59
N LEU A 247 9.61 5.03 -7.92
CA LEU A 247 10.18 4.83 -9.26
C LEU A 247 9.09 4.72 -10.34
N VAL A 248 8.03 3.95 -10.09
CA VAL A 248 6.86 3.84 -10.98
C VAL A 248 6.19 5.21 -11.12
N THR A 249 6.10 5.97 -10.03
CA THR A 249 5.56 7.33 -10.05
C THR A 249 6.38 8.26 -10.94
N LEU A 250 7.70 8.26 -10.81
CA LEU A 250 8.63 9.01 -11.65
C LEU A 250 8.55 8.57 -13.11
N TYR A 251 8.43 7.27 -13.37
CA TYR A 251 8.33 6.72 -14.72
C TYR A 251 7.03 7.13 -15.42
N CYS A 252 5.88 6.95 -14.73
CA CYS A 252 4.55 7.14 -15.31
C CYS A 252 4.12 8.60 -15.41
N ILE A 253 4.55 9.47 -14.50
CA ILE A 253 4.11 10.88 -14.46
C ILE A 253 5.21 11.80 -15.00
N LYS A 254 5.05 12.23 -16.26
CA LYS A 254 6.06 13.01 -16.99
C LYS A 254 6.49 14.29 -16.27
N ARG A 255 5.57 14.91 -15.51
CA ARG A 255 5.87 16.13 -14.75
C ARG A 255 6.88 15.88 -13.62
N TYR A 256 6.69 14.82 -12.84
CA TYR A 256 7.61 14.49 -11.76
C TYR A 256 8.96 14.05 -12.30
N ARG A 257 8.99 13.32 -13.42
CA ARG A 257 10.24 13.00 -14.13
C ARG A 257 11.03 14.25 -14.51
N LYS A 258 10.37 15.25 -15.08
CA LYS A 258 11.02 16.52 -15.45
C LYS A 258 11.53 17.27 -14.22
N ALA A 259 10.77 17.27 -13.13
CA ALA A 259 11.17 17.91 -11.88
C ALA A 259 12.42 17.24 -11.30
N ALA A 260 12.43 15.90 -11.19
CA ALA A 260 13.59 15.14 -10.72
C ALA A 260 14.85 15.39 -11.57
N VAL A 261 14.72 15.38 -12.90
CA VAL A 261 15.85 15.68 -13.81
C VAL A 261 16.35 17.12 -13.66
N ALA A 262 15.46 18.08 -13.40
CA ALA A 262 15.87 19.47 -13.18
C ALA A 262 16.66 19.62 -11.87
N ILE A 263 16.19 19.01 -10.78
CA ILE A 263 16.87 18.97 -9.48
C ILE A 263 18.25 18.33 -9.62
N LEU A 264 18.35 17.18 -10.29
CA LEU A 264 19.63 16.49 -10.53
C LEU A 264 20.61 17.32 -11.37
N LYS A 265 20.11 18.25 -12.19
CA LYS A 265 20.93 19.17 -12.99
C LYS A 265 21.24 20.48 -12.26
N GLY A 266 20.91 20.59 -10.97
CA GLY A 266 21.09 21.82 -10.18
C GLY A 266 20.23 22.99 -10.66
N ARG A 267 19.18 22.74 -11.46
CA ARG A 267 18.30 23.79 -11.97
C ARG A 267 17.12 23.95 -11.03
N GLY A 268 16.84 25.20 -10.62
CA GLY A 268 15.59 25.53 -9.95
C GLY A 268 14.40 25.04 -10.80
N PHE A 269 13.58 24.15 -10.23
CA PHE A 269 12.34 23.74 -10.88
C PHE A 269 11.20 24.60 -10.34
N GLU A 270 10.91 25.70 -11.03
CA GLU A 270 9.65 26.38 -10.80
C GLU A 270 8.52 25.47 -11.27
N PHE A 271 7.69 25.02 -10.33
CA PHE A 271 6.37 24.51 -10.65
C PHE A 271 5.57 25.69 -11.22
N LYS A 272 5.76 26.00 -12.52
CA LYS A 272 4.86 26.86 -13.30
C LYS A 272 3.54 26.13 -13.47
N GLY A 273 2.81 26.05 -12.37
CA GLY A 273 1.41 25.82 -12.39
C GLY A 273 0.79 27.05 -13.01
N ASN A 274 0.47 26.99 -14.30
CA ASN A 274 -0.72 27.68 -14.81
C ASN A 274 -1.93 27.01 -14.13
N MET A 275 -2.02 27.21 -12.82
CA MET A 275 -3.17 27.06 -11.95
C MET A 275 -3.73 28.47 -11.78
N SER A 276 -3.80 29.27 -12.86
CA SER A 276 -4.78 30.33 -12.87
C SER A 276 -6.07 29.62 -12.53
N ALA A 277 -6.68 30.04 -11.43
CA ALA A 277 -8.03 29.64 -11.11
C ALA A 277 -8.79 29.72 -12.43
N SER A 278 -9.40 28.60 -12.85
CA SER A 278 -10.46 28.71 -13.84
C SER A 278 -11.32 29.86 -13.32
N PRO A 279 -11.51 30.95 -14.08
CA PRO A 279 -12.40 32.01 -13.64
C PRO A 279 -13.66 31.31 -13.19
N THR A 280 -13.99 31.56 -11.93
CA THR A 280 -15.19 31.09 -11.27
C THR A 280 -16.30 31.20 -12.30
N ASN A 281 -16.91 30.06 -12.58
CA ASN A 281 -17.99 29.90 -13.53
C ASN A 281 -19.10 30.88 -13.11
N LYS A 282 -19.06 32.12 -13.62
CA LYS A 282 -20.12 33.10 -13.49
C LYS A 282 -21.28 32.51 -14.27
N GLY A 283 -22.29 32.04 -13.54
CA GLY A 283 -23.63 31.81 -14.06
C GLY A 283 -23.73 30.81 -15.19
N ILE A 284 -23.76 29.51 -14.87
CA ILE A 284 -24.79 28.70 -15.51
C ILE A 284 -26.09 29.15 -14.84
N ALA A 285 -26.70 30.19 -15.40
CA ALA A 285 -28.08 30.50 -15.15
C ALA A 285 -28.88 29.27 -15.58
N VAL A 286 -29.33 28.49 -14.59
CA VAL A 286 -30.38 27.51 -14.79
C VAL A 286 -31.59 28.34 -15.18
N VAL A 287 -31.85 28.43 -16.48
CA VAL A 287 -33.15 28.88 -17.01
C VAL A 287 -34.16 27.82 -16.57
N MET A 288 -34.68 27.98 -15.36
CA MET A 288 -35.95 27.37 -14.98
C MET A 288 -36.99 28.05 -15.85
N GLY A 289 -37.36 27.37 -16.94
CA GLY A 289 -38.55 27.74 -17.69
C GLY A 289 -39.75 27.68 -16.77
N SER A 290 -40.30 28.85 -16.45
CA SER A 290 -41.60 28.98 -15.83
C SER A 290 -42.65 28.37 -16.77
N ARG A 291 -43.14 27.18 -16.45
CA ARG A 291 -44.41 26.68 -16.99
C ARG A 291 -45.54 27.47 -16.33
N SER A 292 -45.84 28.63 -16.88
CA SER A 292 -47.09 29.35 -16.65
C SER A 292 -48.16 28.82 -17.59
N GLY A 293 -49.22 28.24 -17.02
CA GLY A 293 -50.59 28.33 -17.49
C GLY A 293 -50.99 27.52 -18.74
N VAL A 294 -51.85 26.51 -18.55
CA VAL A 294 -53.19 26.49 -19.16
C VAL A 294 -54.14 25.81 -18.17
N SER A 295 -54.98 26.63 -17.54
CA SER A 295 -56.22 26.23 -16.88
C SER A 295 -57.28 26.05 -17.97
N GLY A 296 -57.72 24.81 -18.19
CA GLY A 296 -58.88 24.49 -19.01
C GLY A 296 -60.01 24.03 -18.12
N VAL A 297 -60.91 24.95 -17.78
CA VAL A 297 -62.23 24.67 -17.23
C VAL A 297 -63.06 23.98 -18.31
N VAL A 298 -63.56 22.78 -18.05
CA VAL A 298 -64.64 22.17 -18.83
C VAL A 298 -65.84 22.04 -17.89
N THR A 299 -66.76 22.98 -18.02
CA THR A 299 -68.15 22.87 -17.59
C THR A 299 -68.99 22.43 -18.78
N ARG A 300 -69.49 21.19 -18.74
CA ARG A 300 -70.88 20.74 -19.02
C ARG A 300 -70.88 19.24 -19.25
#